data_AF-A0A520Q7I8-F1
#
_entry.id   AF-A0A520Q7I8-F1
#
_cell.length_a   1.000
_cell.length_b   1.000
_cell.length_c   1.000
_cell.angle_alpha   90.00
_cell.angle_beta   90.00
_cell.angle_gamma   90.00
#
_symmetry.space_group_name_H-M   'P 1'
#
loop_
_entity.id
_entity.type
_entity.pdbx_description
1 polymer ?
#
loop_
_entity_poly.entity_id
_entity_poly.type
_entity_poly.pdbx_seq_one_letter_code
_entity_poly.pdbx_strand_id
1 'polypeptide(L)' 'MTWGRVFEDEDLDQLAKAWQVQLFCLGHRKVPTGVESEGDRLVLVNSDHDGARAFTLDLNQPPPSPEECVLRSRPLNSV' A
#
# COMPACT_ATOMS: atom_id res chain seq x y z
N MET A 1 -18.07 -4.83 9.21
CA MET A 1 -18.46 -4.08 8.00
C MET A 1 -17.27 -3.24 7.58
N THR A 2 -16.82 -3.40 6.35
CA THR A 2 -15.66 -2.69 5.85
C THR A 2 -16.04 -2.02 4.55
N TRP A 3 -15.96 -0.70 4.53
CA TRP A 3 -16.46 0.14 3.44
C TRP A 3 -15.44 0.19 2.28
N GLY A 4 -15.95 0.28 1.03
CA GLY A 4 -15.26 0.68 -0.21
C GLY A 4 -13.90 0.04 -0.51
N ARG A 5 -13.84 -0.97 -1.40
CA ARG A 5 -12.61 -1.78 -1.59
C ARG A 5 -12.29 -2.28 -2.99
N VAL A 6 -12.86 -1.68 -4.02
CA VAL A 6 -12.33 -1.89 -5.35
C VAL A 6 -12.17 -0.50 -5.93
N PHE A 7 -10.94 -0.18 -6.30
CA PHE A 7 -10.62 1.05 -7.00
C PHE A 7 -10.19 0.61 -8.38
N GLU A 8 -10.84 1.14 -9.41
CA GLU A 8 -10.31 0.97 -10.76
C GLU A 8 -9.05 1.84 -10.89
N ASP A 9 -8.08 1.39 -11.71
CA ASP A 9 -6.83 2.13 -11.90
C ASP A 9 -7.08 3.57 -12.38
N GLU A 10 -8.13 3.78 -13.19
CA GLU A 10 -8.52 5.10 -13.68
C GLU A 10 -8.95 6.05 -12.56
N ASP A 11 -9.66 5.55 -11.54
CA ASP A 11 -10.07 6.37 -10.39
C ASP A 11 -8.84 6.79 -9.57
N LEU A 12 -7.89 5.87 -9.38
CA LEU A 12 -6.63 6.14 -8.68
C LEU A 12 -5.76 7.14 -9.45
N ASP A 13 -5.73 7.05 -10.79
CA ASP A 13 -5.04 8.01 -11.65
C ASP A 13 -5.64 9.42 -11.55
N GLN A 14 -6.97 9.53 -11.57
CA GLN A 14 -7.66 10.81 -11.43
C GLN A 14 -7.38 11.43 -10.06
N LEU A 15 -7.44 10.65 -8.98
CA LEU A 15 -7.13 11.10 -7.63
C LEU A 15 -5.65 11.49 -7.49
N ALA A 16 -4.73 10.70 -8.03
CA ALA A 16 -3.30 10.99 -8.02
C ALA A 16 -3.01 12.35 -8.66
N LYS A 17 -3.63 12.63 -9.81
CA LYS A 17 -3.53 13.92 -10.49
C LYS A 17 -4.13 15.06 -9.68
N ALA A 18 -5.32 14.86 -9.10
CA ALA A 18 -6.01 15.88 -8.33
C ALA A 18 -5.27 16.26 -7.04
N TRP A 19 -4.66 15.29 -6.36
CA TRP A 19 -3.97 15.47 -5.09
C TRP A 19 -2.45 15.64 -5.22
N GLN A 20 -1.93 15.53 -6.45
CA GLN A 20 -0.50 15.62 -6.75
C GLN A 20 0.34 14.59 -5.97
N VAL A 21 -0.18 13.37 -5.87
CA VAL A 21 0.49 12.24 -5.21
C VAL A 21 0.86 11.16 -6.22
N GLN A 22 1.84 10.34 -5.87
CA GLN A 22 2.36 9.28 -6.77
C GLN A 22 2.00 7.87 -6.29
N LEU A 23 1.86 7.66 -4.97
CA LEU A 23 1.60 6.38 -4.34
C LEU A 23 0.53 6.55 -3.24
N PHE A 24 -0.46 5.67 -3.24
CA PHE A 24 -1.45 5.53 -2.17
C PHE A 24 -1.05 4.38 -1.26
N CYS A 25 -0.96 4.65 0.04
CA CYS A 25 -0.79 3.63 1.07
C CYS A 25 -2.11 3.52 1.85
N LEU A 26 -2.85 2.42 1.69
CA LEU A 26 -4.15 2.25 2.34
C LEU A 26 -4.12 1.11 3.35
N GLY A 27 -4.69 1.36 4.52
CA GLY A 27 -4.96 0.32 5.51
C GLY A 27 -6.36 -0.28 5.37
N HIS A 28 -6.91 -0.73 6.49
CA HIS A 28 -8.30 -1.16 6.66
C HIS A 28 -8.67 -2.48 5.96
N ARG A 29 -8.16 -2.78 4.75
CA ARG A 29 -8.40 -4.05 4.02
C ARG A 29 -7.71 -5.22 4.70
N LYS A 30 -8.39 -6.38 4.75
CA LYS A 30 -7.77 -7.64 5.17
C LYS A 30 -6.75 -8.05 4.10
N VAL A 31 -5.49 -8.06 4.46
CA VAL A 31 -4.36 -8.47 3.62
C VAL A 31 -3.62 -9.58 4.36
N PRO A 32 -3.92 -10.88 4.13
CA PRO A 32 -3.36 -11.97 4.94
C PRO A 32 -1.82 -12.06 4.92
N THR A 33 -1.20 -11.55 3.86
CA THR A 33 0.24 -11.44 3.65
C THR A 33 0.86 -10.21 4.34
N GLY A 34 0.04 -9.34 4.92
CA GLY A 34 0.40 -8.09 5.60
C GLY A 34 0.63 -6.90 4.66
N VAL A 35 1.11 -7.13 3.43
CA VAL A 35 1.24 -6.10 2.41
C VAL A 35 0.99 -6.67 1.02
N GLU A 36 0.18 -5.98 0.22
CA GLU A 36 -0.14 -6.33 -1.17
C GLU A 36 -0.12 -5.07 -2.04
N SER A 37 0.19 -5.25 -3.33
CA SER A 37 0.12 -4.20 -4.35
C SER A 37 -1.11 -4.42 -5.23
N GLU A 38 -1.75 -3.34 -5.65
CA GLU A 38 -2.88 -3.32 -6.58
C GLU A 38 -2.63 -2.21 -7.61
N GLY A 39 -2.56 -2.57 -8.89
CA GLY A 39 -2.17 -1.65 -9.96
C GLY A 39 -0.81 -0.98 -9.75
N ASP A 40 -0.65 0.19 -10.37
CA ASP A 40 0.63 0.92 -10.38
C ASP A 40 0.75 1.96 -9.26
N ARG A 41 -0.30 2.16 -8.46
CA ARG A 41 -0.37 3.27 -7.49
C ARG A 41 -0.81 2.90 -6.09
N LEU A 42 -1.26 1.67 -5.83
CA LEU A 42 -1.85 1.33 -4.54
C LEU A 42 -1.07 0.22 -3.85
N VAL A 43 -0.63 0.50 -2.63
CA VAL A 43 -0.15 -0.51 -1.68
C VAL A 43 -1.11 -0.61 -0.50
N LEU A 44 -1.52 -1.83 -0.20
CA LEU A 44 -2.40 -2.18 0.90
C LEU A 44 -1.56 -2.69 2.05
N VAL A 45 -1.81 -2.20 3.26
CA VAL A 45 -1.08 -2.61 4.47
C VAL A 45 -2.07 -3.08 5.53
N ASN A 46 -1.81 -4.24 6.11
CA ASN A 46 -2.53 -4.72 7.27
C ASN A 46 -1.55 -5.26 8.32
N SER A 47 -1.67 -4.77 9.55
CA SER A 47 -0.69 -5.04 10.61
C SER A 47 -1.27 -5.59 11.92
N ASP A 48 -2.54 -6.01 11.91
CA ASP A 48 -3.27 -6.51 13.08
C ASP A 48 -3.26 -8.05 13.23
N HIS A 49 -2.33 -8.75 12.56
CA HIS A 49 -2.26 -10.21 12.53
C HIS A 49 -0.82 -10.74 12.39
N ASP A 50 -0.63 -12.05 12.54
CA ASP A 50 0.71 -12.69 12.51
C ASP A 50 1.47 -12.53 11.18
N GLY A 51 0.74 -12.25 10.11
CA GLY A 51 1.29 -11.96 8.79
C GLY A 51 1.68 -10.49 8.60
N ALA A 52 1.58 -9.66 9.64
CA ALA A 52 1.81 -8.23 9.58
C ALA A 52 3.21 -7.87 9.03
N ARG A 53 3.24 -6.86 8.16
CA ARG A 53 4.48 -6.36 7.54
C ARG A 53 4.50 -4.84 7.55
N ALA A 54 5.71 -4.28 7.48
CA ALA A 54 5.93 -2.85 7.30
C ALA A 54 7.08 -2.60 6.31
N PHE A 55 7.07 -1.44 5.66
CA PHE A 55 8.16 -0.96 4.82
C PHE A 55 8.41 0.51 5.12
N THR A 56 9.61 0.98 4.79
CA THR A 56 10.01 2.38 4.98
C THR A 56 9.96 3.11 3.65
N LEU A 57 9.48 4.34 3.68
CA LEU A 57 9.57 5.28 2.55
C LEU A 57 10.53 6.41 2.93
N ASP A 58 11.50 6.67 2.06
CA ASP A 58 12.28 7.92 2.12
C ASP A 58 11.50 9.02 1.40
N LEU A 59 11.01 10.00 2.16
CA LEU A 59 10.19 11.09 1.62
C LEU A 59 11.01 12.12 0.83
N ASN A 60 12.34 12.03 0.83
CA ASN A 60 13.21 12.87 0.00
C ASN A 60 13.47 12.28 -1.39
N GLN A 61 12.93 11.10 -1.68
CA GLN A 61 13.04 10.42 -2.98
C GLN A 61 11.64 10.24 -3.58
N PRO A 62 11.54 10.08 -4.92
CA PRO A 62 10.30 9.58 -5.52
C PRO A 62 9.88 8.27 -4.85
N PRO A 63 8.57 8.04 -4.63
CA PRO A 63 8.14 6.79 -4.04
C PRO A 63 8.48 5.62 -4.97
N PRO A 64 8.85 4.45 -4.41
CA PRO A 64 9.03 3.23 -5.18
C PRO A 64 7.67 2.74 -5.74
N SER A 65 7.71 1.78 -6.65
CA SER A 65 6.47 1.16 -7.13
C SER A 65 5.77 0.39 -5.99
N PRO A 66 4.44 0.17 -6.07
CA PRO A 66 3.74 -0.66 -5.10
C PRO A 66 4.34 -2.06 -4.94
N GLU A 67 4.74 -2.70 -6.05
CA GLU A 67 5.41 -4.01 -6.04
C GLU A 67 6.74 -3.93 -5.27
N GLU A 68 7.54 -2.88 -5.50
CA GLU A 68 8.80 -2.72 -4.78
C GLU A 68 8.57 -2.46 -3.28
N CYS A 69 7.47 -1.80 -2.88
CA CYS A 69 7.06 -1.69 -1.47
C CYS A 69 6.83 -3.07 -0.85
N VAL A 70 6.13 -3.96 -1.56
CA VAL A 70 5.90 -5.35 -1.13
C VAL A 70 7.23 -6.09 -0.97
N LEU A 71 8.12 -6.00 -1.96
CA LEU A 71 9.44 -6.65 -1.93
C LEU A 71 10.33 -6.15 -0.78
N ARG A 72 10.30 -4.85 -0.48
CA ARG A 72 11.12 -4.21 0.57
C ARG A 72 10.57 -4.40 1.98
N SER A 73 9.32 -4.83 2.10
CA SER A 73 8.67 -4.99 3.40
C SER A 73 9.35 -6.03 4.29
N ARG A 74 9.18 -5.88 5.60
CA ARG A 74 9.69 -6.78 6.65
C ARG A 74 8.55 -7.23 7.56
N PRO A 75 8.57 -8.48 8.06
CA PRO A 75 7.62 -8.92 9.08
C PRO A 75 7.73 -8.05 10.35
N LEU A 76 6.59 -7.78 11.00
CA LEU A 76 6.56 -7.05 12.27
C LEU A 76 6.74 -7.94 13.49
N ASN A 77 6.46 -9.24 13.37
CA ASN A 77 6.71 -10.23 14.42
C ASN A 77 8.19 -10.61 14.58
N SER A 78 9.07 -10.05 13.76
CA SER A 78 10.52 -10.28 13.78
C SER A 78 11.32 -9.09 14.35
N VAL A 79 10.66 -8.19 15.07
CA VAL A 79 11.27 -7.03 15.76
C VAL A 79 11.18 -7.19 17.26
#